data_AF-A0A352Q448-F1
#
_entry.id   AF-A0A352Q448-F1
#
_cell.length_a   1.000
_cell.length_b   1.000
_cell.length_c   1.000
_cell.angle_alpha   90.00
_cell.angle_beta   90.00
_cell.angle_gamma   90.00
#
_symmetry.space_group_name_H-M   'P 1'
#
loop_
_entity.id
_entity.type
_entity.pdbx_description
1 polymer ?
#
loop_
_entity_poly.entity_id
_entity_poly.type
_entity_poly.pdbx_seq_one_letter_code
_entity_poly.pdbx_strand_id
1 'polypeptide(L)'
;MKGADYINKFRLYFDGADMTNASLYLCFEENCPDNVAQEVIATLRQAGLWSPEPAKTVADEQKPMYAAQMQFIEALTAAVNNETFYATAYDHEKFKYTPTRWQAWKACLEANYPA
;
A
#
# COMPACT_ATOMS: atom_id res chain seq x y z
N MET A 1 10.28 0.24 -11.95
CA MET A 1 9.74 -1.07 -11.51
C MET A 1 8.38 -1.28 -12.17
N LYS A 2 8.01 -2.49 -12.60
CA LYS A 2 6.66 -2.77 -13.13
C LYS A 2 5.69 -3.01 -11.98
N GLY A 3 4.39 -2.80 -12.21
CA GLY A 3 3.37 -3.02 -11.17
C GLY A 3 3.38 -4.41 -10.53
N ALA A 4 3.58 -5.46 -11.33
CA ALA A 4 3.69 -6.83 -10.84
C ALA A 4 4.95 -7.07 -9.99
N ASP A 5 6.02 -6.30 -10.18
CA ASP A 5 7.24 -6.45 -9.38
C ASP A 5 6.98 -6.03 -7.92
N TYR A 6 6.16 -5.00 -7.67
CA TYR A 6 5.80 -4.61 -6.32
C TYR A 6 5.03 -5.73 -5.59
N ILE A 7 4.07 -6.36 -6.28
CA ILE A 7 3.29 -7.47 -5.74
C ILE A 7 4.17 -8.67 -5.42
N ASN A 8 5.11 -9.01 -6.32
CA ASN A 8 5.89 -10.23 -6.19
C ASN A 8 7.07 -10.12 -5.22
N LYS A 9 7.65 -8.93 -5.06
CA LYS A 9 8.91 -8.75 -4.31
C LYS A 9 8.73 -8.27 -2.87
N PHE A 10 7.60 -7.65 -2.56
CA PHE A 10 7.38 -7.01 -1.28
C PHE A 10 6.27 -7.68 -0.48
N ARG A 11 6.30 -7.45 0.82
CA ARG A 11 5.17 -7.73 1.71
C ARG A 11 4.14 -6.61 1.53
N LEU A 12 2.95 -6.98 1.09
CA LEU A 12 1.85 -6.05 0.84
C LEU A 12 0.98 -5.91 2.07
N TYR A 13 0.68 -4.67 2.47
CA TYR A 13 -0.33 -4.34 3.46
C TYR A 13 -1.45 -3.53 2.83
N PHE A 14 -2.70 -3.84 3.18
CA PHE A 14 -3.86 -3.10 2.71
C PHE A 14 -4.99 -3.06 3.75
N ASP A 15 -5.85 -2.07 3.60
CA ASP A 15 -7.04 -1.90 4.41
C ASP A 15 -8.20 -2.71 3.81
N GLY A 16 -8.45 -3.88 4.40
CA GLY A 16 -9.51 -4.77 3.93
C GLY A 16 -10.91 -4.42 4.41
N ALA A 17 -11.09 -3.34 5.18
CA ALA A 17 -12.38 -2.89 5.68
C ALA A 17 -12.86 -1.62 4.98
N ASP A 18 -11.96 -0.83 4.42
CA ASP A 18 -12.28 0.36 3.63
C ASP A 18 -12.19 0.10 2.13
N MET A 19 -13.35 0.02 1.48
CA MET A 19 -13.44 -0.23 0.04
C MET A 19 -12.86 0.89 -0.82
N THR A 20 -12.70 2.11 -0.29
CA THR A 20 -12.01 3.20 -1.00
C THR A 20 -10.50 2.97 -1.10
N ASN A 21 -9.95 2.13 -0.21
CA ASN A 21 -8.55 1.69 -0.21
C ASN A 21 -8.33 0.34 -0.91
N ALA A 22 -9.38 -0.28 -1.48
CA ALA A 22 -9.32 -1.67 -1.93
C ALA A 22 -8.29 -1.97 -3.03
N SER A 23 -7.72 -0.92 -3.65
CA SER A 23 -6.67 -1.03 -4.66
C SER A 23 -5.41 -0.23 -4.31
N LEU A 24 -5.22 0.10 -3.03
CA LEU A 24 -4.06 0.81 -2.49
C LEU A 24 -3.29 -0.12 -1.55
N TYR A 25 -1.97 -0.17 -1.71
CA TYR A 25 -1.12 -1.08 -0.95
C TYR A 25 0.14 -0.36 -0.45
N LEU A 26 0.55 -0.66 0.77
CA LEU A 26 1.90 -0.39 1.24
C LEU A 26 2.76 -1.62 0.97
N CYS A 27 3.95 -1.41 0.43
CA CYS A 27 4.90 -2.44 0.04
C CYS A 27 6.19 -2.23 0.83
N PHE A 28 6.52 -3.18 1.69
CA PHE A 28 7.75 -3.20 2.48
C PHE A 28 8.59 -4.42 2.12
N GLU A 29 9.91 -4.31 2.26
CA GLU A 29 10.81 -5.47 2.13
C GLU A 29 10.39 -6.57 3.12
N GLU A 30 10.56 -7.84 2.76
CA GLU A 30 10.13 -8.98 3.61
C GLU A 30 10.81 -8.98 4.99
N ASN A 31 12.07 -8.52 5.04
CA ASN A 31 12.85 -8.39 6.27
C ASN A 31 12.58 -7.07 7.03
N CYS A 32 11.74 -6.17 6.50
CA CYS A 32 11.39 -4.93 7.19
C CYS A 32 10.64 -5.26 8.50
N PRO A 33 11.07 -4.70 9.64
CA PRO A 33 10.39 -4.91 10.92
C PRO A 33 8.91 -4.51 10.88
N ASP A 34 8.01 -5.34 11.43
CA ASP A 34 6.57 -5.07 11.34
C ASP A 34 6.16 -3.74 11.98
N ASN A 35 6.84 -3.33 13.06
CA ASN A 35 6.57 -2.04 13.72
C ASN A 35 6.77 -0.84 12.79
N VAL A 36 7.67 -0.94 11.80
CA VAL A 36 7.87 0.12 10.79
C VAL A 36 6.64 0.25 9.88
N ALA A 37 6.09 -0.88 9.42
CA ALA A 37 4.85 -0.87 8.64
C ALA A 37 3.67 -0.36 9.48
N GLN A 38 3.58 -0.78 10.75
CA GLN A 38 2.54 -0.31 11.67
C GLN A 38 2.61 1.19 11.93
N GLU A 39 3.81 1.79 11.96
CA GLU A 39 3.98 3.24 12.10
C GLU A 39 3.34 3.99 10.92
N VAL A 40 3.62 3.58 9.69
CA VAL A 40 3.04 4.18 8.48
C VAL A 40 1.52 4.00 8.44
N ILE A 41 1.03 2.80 8.81
CA ILE A 41 -0.41 2.52 8.91
C ILE A 41 -1.05 3.41 9.98
N ALA A 42 -0.42 3.62 11.13
CA ALA A 42 -0.93 4.49 12.18
C ALA A 42 -1.04 5.95 11.70
N THR A 43 -0.06 6.44 10.93
CA THR A 43 -0.12 7.77 10.30
C THR A 43 -1.30 7.89 9.34
N LEU A 44 -1.54 6.89 8.47
CA LEU A 44 -2.70 6.88 7.59
C LEU A 44 -4.03 6.82 8.37
N ARG A 45 -4.08 6.06 9.48
CA ARG A 45 -5.26 6.03 10.36
C ARG A 45 -5.55 7.39 10.99
N GLN A 46 -4.53 8.07 11.51
CA GLN A 46 -4.67 9.41 12.09
C GLN A 46 -5.21 10.42 11.06
N ALA A 47 -4.88 10.24 9.79
CA ALA A 47 -5.39 11.05 8.68
C ALA A 47 -6.78 10.63 8.17
N GLY A 48 -7.42 9.58 8.74
CA GLY A 48 -8.69 9.04 8.23
C GLY A 48 -8.58 8.37 6.86
N LEU A 49 -7.36 7.96 6.49
CA LEU A 49 -7.02 7.31 5.22
C LEU A 49 -6.88 5.80 5.35
N TRP A 50 -7.02 5.28 6.56
CA TRP A 50 -7.07 3.85 6.89
C TRP A 50 -8.06 3.65 8.04
N SER A 51 -8.83 2.57 7.98
CA SER A 51 -9.79 2.16 8.99
C SER A 51 -9.13 1.78 10.33
N PRO A 52 -9.88 1.73 11.44
CA PRO A 52 -9.34 1.23 12.70
C PRO A 52 -9.04 -0.28 12.68
N GLU A 53 -9.48 -1.00 11.64
CA GLU A 53 -9.33 -2.46 11.55
C GLU A 53 -7.87 -2.88 11.28
N PRO A 54 -7.47 -4.09 11.72
CA PRO A 54 -6.14 -4.63 11.43
C PRO A 54 -5.83 -4.64 9.93
N ALA A 55 -4.60 -4.27 9.58
CA ALA A 55 -4.12 -4.37 8.22
C ALA A 55 -4.10 -5.84 7.77
N LYS A 56 -4.49 -6.08 6.52
CA LYS A 56 -4.38 -7.39 5.89
C LYS A 56 -3.13 -7.45 5.04
N THR A 57 -2.65 -8.67 4.80
CA THR A 57 -1.54 -8.94 3.90
C THR A 57 -1.95 -9.86 2.76
N VAL A 58 -1.16 -9.85 1.69
CA VAL A 58 -1.30 -10.80 0.57
C VAL A 58 -0.32 -11.93 0.79
N ALA A 59 -0.81 -13.17 0.95
CA ALA A 59 0.03 -14.33 1.12
C ALA A 59 0.82 -14.64 -0.16
N ASP A 60 1.99 -15.27 -0.03
CA ASP A 60 2.87 -15.55 -1.16
C ASP A 60 2.20 -16.39 -2.25
N GLU A 61 1.35 -17.34 -1.87
CA GLU A 61 0.61 -18.19 -2.80
C GLU A 61 -0.45 -17.40 -3.60
N GLN A 62 -0.85 -16.22 -3.11
CA GLN A 62 -1.83 -15.33 -3.75
C GLN A 62 -1.18 -14.27 -4.64
N LYS A 63 0.11 -13.96 -4.45
CA LYS A 63 0.85 -12.94 -5.22
C LYS A 63 0.73 -13.15 -6.75
N PRO A 64 0.86 -14.37 -7.31
CA PRO A 64 0.70 -14.56 -8.77
C PRO A 64 -0.69 -14.20 -9.29
N MET A 65 -1.75 -14.53 -8.54
CA MET A 65 -3.12 -14.19 -8.91
C MET A 65 -3.33 -12.67 -8.86
N TYR A 66 -2.84 -12.01 -7.80
CA TYR A 66 -2.91 -10.55 -7.66
C TYR A 66 -2.19 -9.84 -8.82
N ALA A 67 -0.96 -10.27 -9.12
CA ALA A 67 -0.16 -9.69 -10.20
C ALA A 67 -0.81 -9.84 -11.58
N ALA A 68 -1.59 -10.91 -11.81
CA ALA A 68 -2.30 -11.13 -13.07
C ALA A 68 -3.59 -10.30 -13.20
N GLN A 69 -4.24 -9.96 -12.08
CA GLN A 69 -5.56 -9.32 -12.07
C GLN A 69 -5.50 -7.80 -11.88
N MET A 70 -4.39 -7.28 -11.36
CA MET A 70 -4.25 -5.86 -11.04
C MET A 70 -3.65 -5.04 -12.19
N GLN A 71 -4.33 -3.95 -12.53
CA GLN A 71 -3.84 -2.98 -13.50
C GLN A 71 -3.07 -1.89 -12.75
N PHE A 72 -1.77 -1.80 -12.97
CA PHE A 72 -0.94 -0.82 -12.28
C PHE A 72 -1.25 0.62 -12.72
N ILE A 73 -1.39 1.52 -11.75
CA ILE A 73 -1.63 2.95 -11.99
C ILE A 73 -0.37 3.75 -11.68
N GLU A 74 0.09 3.73 -10.43
CA GLU A 74 1.21 4.55 -9.97
C GLU A 74 1.85 3.95 -8.71
N ALA A 75 3.08 4.38 -8.41
CA ALA A 75 3.74 4.13 -7.15
C ALA A 75 4.38 5.42 -6.61
N LEU A 76 4.35 5.59 -5.29
CA LEU A 76 5.11 6.58 -4.53
C LEU A 76 6.22 5.85 -3.77
N THR A 77 7.43 6.40 -3.79
CA THR A 77 8.55 5.95 -2.95
C THR A 77 8.68 6.89 -1.76
N ALA A 78 8.88 6.33 -0.57
CA ALA A 78 9.05 7.08 0.68
C ALA A 78 9.98 6.31 1.62
N ALA A 79 10.40 6.95 2.71
CA ALA A 79 11.28 6.34 3.70
C ALA A 79 10.81 6.60 5.14
N VAL A 80 10.94 5.59 6.00
CA VAL A 80 10.64 5.67 7.43
C VAL A 80 11.73 4.91 8.20
N ASN A 81 12.34 5.52 9.22
CA ASN A 81 13.40 4.89 10.02
C ASN A 81 14.56 4.27 9.19
N ASN A 82 14.98 4.94 8.10
CA ASN A 82 15.95 4.46 7.10
C ASN A 82 15.52 3.24 6.26
N GLU A 83 14.28 2.77 6.41
CA GLU A 83 13.69 1.74 5.57
C GLU A 83 12.95 2.40 4.40
N THR A 84 13.24 1.97 3.19
CA THR A 84 12.48 2.38 2.01
C THR A 84 11.18 1.59 1.94
N PHE A 85 10.08 2.26 1.63
CA PHE A 85 8.83 1.60 1.32
C PHE A 85 8.17 2.24 0.09
N TYR A 86 7.21 1.52 -0.46
CA TYR A 86 6.42 2.02 -1.58
C TYR A 86 4.95 2.03 -1.21
N ALA A 87 4.24 3.06 -1.63
CA ALA A 87 2.79 3.04 -1.71
C ALA A 87 2.40 2.86 -3.18
N THR A 88 1.48 1.95 -3.47
CA THR A 88 1.10 1.60 -4.84
C THR A 88 -0.39 1.70 -5.03
N ALA A 89 -0.78 2.14 -6.22
CA ALA A 89 -2.17 2.20 -6.66
C ALA A 89 -2.37 1.31 -7.88
N TYR A 90 -3.44 0.52 -7.83
CA TYR A 90 -3.90 -0.32 -8.93
C TYR A 90 -5.36 -0.03 -9.25
N ASP A 91 -5.82 -0.50 -10.40
CA ASP A 91 -7.23 -0.73 -10.69
C ASP A 91 -7.54 -2.22 -10.78
N HIS A 92 -8.77 -2.58 -10.43
CA HIS A 92 -9.27 -3.95 -10.47
C HIS A 92 -10.75 -3.95 -10.90
N GLU A 93 -11.24 -5.06 -11.46
CA GLU A 93 -12.61 -5.15 -11.95
C GLU A 93 -13.64 -4.93 -10.83
N LYS A 94 -13.43 -5.59 -9.68
CA LYS A 94 -14.35 -5.53 -8.52
C LYS A 94 -14.03 -4.42 -7.53
N PHE A 95 -12.78 -3.97 -7.50
CA PHE A 95 -12.27 -3.04 -6.49
C PHE A 95 -11.66 -1.87 -7.25
N LYS A 96 -12.46 -0.82 -7.44
CA LYS A 96 -12.09 0.24 -8.37
C LYS A 96 -11.10 1.21 -7.76
N TYR A 97 -10.11 1.59 -8.55
CA TYR A 97 -9.21 2.68 -8.24
C TYR A 97 -10.00 3.96 -7.95
N THR A 98 -9.67 4.63 -6.84
CA THR A 98 -10.28 5.89 -6.44
C THR A 98 -9.22 7.00 -6.48
N PRO A 99 -9.20 7.85 -7.54
CA PRO A 99 -8.14 8.85 -7.71
C PRO A 99 -8.01 9.84 -6.54
N THR A 100 -9.13 10.28 -5.97
CA THR A 100 -9.13 11.21 -4.83
C THR A 100 -8.54 10.58 -3.58
N ARG A 101 -8.78 9.28 -3.35
CA ARG A 101 -8.21 8.53 -2.23
C ARG A 101 -6.71 8.38 -2.36
N TRP A 102 -6.24 8.06 -3.56
CA TRP A 102 -4.82 7.96 -3.84
C TRP A 102 -4.09 9.30 -3.69
N GLN A 103 -4.67 10.39 -4.17
CA GLN A 103 -4.09 11.73 -3.97
C GLN A 103 -3.99 12.09 -2.48
N ALA A 104 -4.98 11.73 -1.67
CA ALA A 104 -4.93 11.94 -0.22
C ALA A 104 -3.83 11.09 0.44
N TRP A 105 -3.63 9.84 0.02
CA TRP A 105 -2.51 9.00 0.46
C TRP A 105 -1.17 9.65 0.13
N LYS A 106 -0.97 10.08 -1.12
CA LYS A 106 0.29 10.74 -1.52
C LYS A 106 0.58 11.96 -0.68
N ALA A 107 -0.38 12.87 -0.55
CA ALA A 107 -0.21 14.08 0.25
C ALA A 107 0.11 13.78 1.72
N CYS A 108 -0.53 12.77 2.31
CA CYS A 108 -0.25 12.35 3.69
C CYS A 108 1.16 11.74 3.83
N LEU A 109 1.55 10.84 2.92
CA LEU A 109 2.84 10.16 2.98
C LEU A 109 3.99 11.12 2.68
N GLU A 110 3.87 11.99 1.68
CA GLU A 110 4.89 12.99 1.36
C GLU A 110 5.10 14.00 2.51
N ALA A 111 4.04 14.36 3.24
CA ALA A 111 4.13 15.28 4.37
C ALA A 111 4.83 14.67 5.61
N ASN A 112 4.79 13.34 5.77
CA ASN A 112 5.31 12.65 6.96
C ASN A 112 6.60 11.86 6.69
N TYR A 113 6.82 11.44 5.44
CA TYR A 113 7.89 10.53 5.01
C TYR A 113 8.50 11.00 3.67
N PRO A 114 9.05 12.22 3.60
CA PRO A 114 9.70 12.69 2.39
C PRO A 114 10.87 11.77 2.01
N ALA A 115 11.01 11.52 0.71
CA ALA A 115 12.08 10.69 0.16
C ALA A 115 13.48 11.33 0.32
#